data_AF-A0A1W0WRW6-F1
#
_entry.id   AF-A0A1W0WRW6-F1
#
_cell.length_a   1.000
_cell.length_b   1.000
_cell.length_c   1.000
_cell.angle_alpha   90.00
_cell.angle_beta   90.00
_cell.angle_gamma   90.00
#
_symmetry.space_group_name_H-M   'P 1'
#
loop_
_entity.id
_entity.type
_entity.pdbx_description
1 polymer ?
#
loop_
_entity_poly.entity_id
_entity_poly.type
_entity_poly.pdbx_seq_one_letter_code
_entity_poly.pdbx_strand_id
1 'polypeptide(L)'
;MPLFGIAVQFAISYAVMFAAFLHCVSSTFTYPNNSRPAVEVEVVAFGAVTGTRSQTSLAVLGPTFSLAVEDLQRKYNKSLHFTYSESGARTCLTVVDKPSEFLADYYYRREKAGKVFVFVYGGGEMPGYPCRNDDFSTAAVLSLIGFWNALVLNTMIGIDLTSSNRLPMLSTVLSLPQSPAETHVSVILTLLRFYAWKTIFIVQDKSPGDPRKLRYGYSFMDRVGQLMLAEPKRTLGLPIYHDMWSDDDQSCVTTLFKFRSVSRVMLFGGSEGIRKLMLTAHSRNMTDGSYVYITLDLWPEVPNQFWTSWYRQNVTDPFEVSAATDAFRSVLTISRFYDGDFLKQNRSMDLFREFRRRTNTMYNITRDEFTPESAPIFDNLIGSYNALMIVGKVMQEAWEDGADLSDGRGLRRRLLNRTIPTEFDKVYIDSYGQRIPDFSVASFSPGNLDRTVFLLQRGGSTLMEPVIPHPDAWPGVWPVPDEPVCGYQGDKCGVSQAFNVGGLSGGLVAFLVALMAGVCLFVLRYSRQQNFATSWSQWYIEDLQYREFPVSVDSTSY
;
A
#
# COMPACT_ATOMS: atom_id res chain seq x y z
N MET A 1 -12.88 -17.50 -96.48
CA MET A 1 -13.26 -16.34 -95.66
C MET A 1 -14.29 -16.77 -94.60
N PRO A 2 -13.87 -17.29 -93.43
CA PRO A 2 -14.67 -17.08 -92.21
C PRO A 2 -13.83 -16.84 -90.94
N LEU A 3 -12.53 -16.55 -91.05
CA LEU A 3 -11.65 -16.40 -89.88
C LEU A 3 -11.54 -14.96 -89.36
N PHE A 4 -11.92 -13.95 -90.15
CA PHE A 4 -11.82 -12.54 -89.74
C PHE A 4 -12.99 -12.09 -88.85
N GLY A 5 -14.19 -12.67 -89.02
CA GLY A 5 -15.36 -12.31 -88.21
C GLY A 5 -15.24 -12.77 -86.75
N ILE A 6 -14.66 -13.95 -86.53
CA ILE A 6 -14.54 -14.55 -85.18
C ILE A 6 -13.53 -13.77 -84.33
N ALA A 7 -12.40 -13.34 -84.90
CA ALA A 7 -11.39 -12.57 -84.18
C ALA A 7 -11.91 -11.19 -83.73
N VAL A 8 -12.73 -10.52 -84.55
CA VAL A 8 -13.34 -9.23 -84.19
C VAL A 8 -14.40 -9.41 -83.09
N GLN A 9 -15.15 -10.51 -83.12
CA GLN A 9 -16.16 -10.78 -82.11
C GLN A 9 -15.54 -11.10 -80.74
N PHE A 10 -14.44 -11.85 -80.71
CA PHE A 10 -13.69 -12.09 -79.47
C PHE A 10 -13.04 -10.81 -78.92
N ALA A 11 -12.50 -9.94 -79.78
CA ALA A 11 -11.91 -8.67 -79.35
C ALA A 11 -12.95 -7.72 -78.72
N ILE A 12 -14.17 -7.68 -79.29
CA ILE A 12 -15.27 -6.87 -78.75
C ILE A 12 -15.76 -7.46 -77.42
N SER A 13 -15.91 -8.78 -77.29
CA SER A 13 -16.31 -9.40 -76.02
C SER A 13 -15.27 -9.21 -74.91
N TYR A 14 -13.97 -9.25 -75.23
CA TYR A 14 -12.91 -8.94 -74.26
C TYR A 14 -12.89 -7.46 -73.88
N ALA A 15 -13.10 -6.55 -74.83
CA ALA A 15 -13.17 -5.11 -74.54
C ALA A 15 -14.38 -4.77 -73.66
N VAL A 16 -15.53 -5.41 -73.88
CA VAL A 16 -16.74 -5.22 -73.06
C VAL A 16 -16.56 -5.83 -71.67
N MET A 17 -15.94 -7.01 -71.54
CA MET A 17 -15.61 -7.58 -70.23
C MET A 17 -14.56 -6.75 -69.48
N PHE A 18 -13.56 -6.21 -70.16
CA PHE A 18 -12.54 -5.36 -69.56
C PHE A 18 -13.10 -4.00 -69.15
N ALA A 19 -14.02 -3.42 -69.94
CA ALA A 19 -14.75 -2.22 -69.58
C ALA A 19 -15.72 -2.45 -68.41
N ALA A 20 -16.39 -3.61 -68.35
CA ALA A 20 -17.25 -3.99 -67.22
C ALA A 20 -16.42 -4.26 -65.96
N PHE A 21 -15.23 -4.86 -66.08
CA PHE A 21 -14.30 -5.07 -64.97
C PHE A 21 -13.73 -3.73 -64.48
N LEU A 22 -13.36 -2.82 -65.38
CA LEU A 22 -12.95 -1.45 -65.03
C LEU A 22 -14.10 -0.66 -64.39
N HIS A 23 -15.33 -0.79 -64.86
CA HIS A 23 -16.50 -0.16 -64.24
C HIS A 23 -16.81 -0.75 -62.87
N CYS A 24 -16.65 -2.07 -62.69
CA CYS A 24 -16.83 -2.74 -61.40
C CYS A 24 -15.72 -2.34 -60.41
N VAL A 25 -14.46 -2.25 -60.86
CA VAL A 25 -13.32 -1.81 -60.04
C VAL A 25 -13.40 -0.32 -59.71
N SER A 26 -13.90 0.52 -60.63
CA SER A 26 -14.12 1.96 -60.38
C SER A 26 -15.36 2.25 -59.52
N SER A 27 -16.33 1.33 -59.46
CA SER A 27 -17.51 1.45 -58.59
C SER A 27 -17.33 0.81 -57.20
N THR A 28 -16.23 0.06 -56.98
CA THR A 28 -15.84 -0.45 -55.64
C THR A 28 -14.70 0.33 -54.97
N PHE A 29 -14.16 1.39 -55.61
CA PHE A 29 -13.17 2.28 -55.01
C PHE A 29 -13.54 3.76 -55.21
N THR A 30 -14.79 4.11 -54.97
CA THR A 30 -15.08 5.41 -54.38
C THR A 30 -14.69 5.31 -52.91
N TYR A 31 -13.50 5.80 -52.55
CA TYR A 31 -13.24 6.17 -51.16
C TYR A 31 -14.38 7.12 -50.78
N PRO A 32 -15.29 6.73 -49.85
CA PRO A 32 -16.22 7.72 -49.36
C PRO A 32 -15.34 8.74 -48.66
N ASN A 33 -15.37 9.96 -49.17
CA ASN A 33 -14.93 11.14 -48.42
C ASN A 33 -15.97 11.37 -47.30
N ASN A 34 -16.12 10.37 -46.42
CA ASN A 34 -16.98 10.40 -45.25
C ASN A 34 -16.15 10.97 -44.11
N SER A 35 -15.92 12.28 -44.12
CA SER A 35 -15.63 12.96 -42.87
C SER A 35 -16.90 12.81 -42.01
N ARG A 36 -16.93 11.80 -41.14
CA ARG A 36 -17.94 11.69 -40.08
C ARG A 36 -18.04 13.06 -39.39
N PRO A 37 -19.26 13.56 -39.14
CA PRO A 37 -19.41 14.85 -38.47
C PRO A 37 -18.75 14.77 -37.09
N ALA A 38 -18.14 15.88 -36.68
CA ALA A 38 -17.52 15.96 -35.37
C ALA A 38 -18.58 15.74 -34.27
N VAL A 39 -18.24 14.93 -33.26
CA VAL A 39 -19.16 14.64 -32.15
C VAL A 39 -18.93 15.64 -31.03
N GLU A 40 -20.02 16.23 -30.51
CA GLU A 40 -19.96 17.12 -29.35
C GLU A 40 -19.75 16.28 -28.09
N VAL A 41 -18.65 16.53 -27.38
CA VAL A 41 -18.30 15.90 -26.10
C VAL A 41 -18.26 16.98 -25.02
N GLU A 42 -19.15 16.90 -24.04
CA GLU A 42 -19.14 17.79 -22.89
C GLU A 42 -18.55 17.06 -21.68
N VAL A 43 -17.42 17.57 -21.18
CA VAL A 43 -16.81 17.14 -19.92
C VAL A 43 -17.45 17.93 -18.80
N VAL A 44 -18.23 17.24 -17.98
CA VAL A 44 -19.01 17.82 -16.88
C VAL A 44 -18.31 17.52 -15.56
N ALA A 45 -17.70 18.56 -14.97
CA ALA A 45 -17.16 18.47 -13.62
C ALA A 45 -18.27 18.68 -12.59
N PHE A 46 -18.37 17.79 -11.60
CA PHE A 46 -19.35 17.89 -10.53
C PHE A 46 -18.69 17.79 -9.15
N GLY A 47 -19.29 18.47 -8.17
CA GLY A 47 -18.76 18.60 -6.82
C GLY A 47 -18.99 20.00 -6.25
N ALA A 48 -18.42 20.25 -5.07
CA ALA A 48 -18.53 21.54 -4.40
C ALA A 48 -17.51 22.56 -4.95
N VAL A 49 -17.99 23.77 -5.24
CA VAL A 49 -17.15 24.92 -5.58
C VAL A 49 -16.66 25.64 -4.32
N THR A 50 -17.52 25.80 -3.29
CA THR A 50 -17.13 26.41 -1.99
C THR A 50 -17.29 25.43 -0.83
N GLY A 51 -16.26 25.38 0.00
CA GLY A 51 -16.09 24.34 1.02
C GLY A 51 -14.60 24.04 1.24
N THR A 52 -13.89 25.00 1.82
CA THR A 52 -12.60 24.85 2.51
C THR A 52 -11.50 24.05 1.79
N ARG A 53 -10.67 24.71 0.97
CA ARG A 53 -9.25 24.35 0.77
C ARG A 53 -9.00 22.84 0.60
N SER A 54 -9.93 22.13 -0.05
CA SER A 54 -9.91 20.67 -0.18
C SER A 54 -9.32 20.37 -1.54
N GLN A 55 -8.36 19.46 -1.58
CA GLN A 55 -7.77 18.98 -2.84
C GLN A 55 -8.80 18.40 -3.81
N THR A 56 -9.96 17.98 -3.31
CA THR A 56 -11.05 17.41 -4.10
C THR A 56 -12.09 18.42 -4.57
N SER A 57 -11.97 19.68 -4.13
CA SER A 57 -12.90 20.75 -4.53
C SER A 57 -12.73 21.15 -5.99
N LEU A 58 -13.81 21.61 -6.63
CA LEU A 58 -13.75 22.12 -8.00
C LEU A 58 -12.90 23.39 -8.11
N ALA A 59 -12.78 24.17 -7.04
CA ALA A 59 -11.87 25.32 -7.03
C ALA A 59 -10.39 24.93 -7.21
N VAL A 60 -10.03 23.66 -6.91
CA VAL A 60 -8.68 23.12 -7.12
C VAL A 60 -8.59 22.31 -8.43
N LEU A 61 -9.60 21.49 -8.73
CA LEU A 61 -9.57 20.56 -9.87
C LEU A 61 -10.17 21.10 -11.16
N GLY A 62 -11.13 22.02 -11.07
CA GLY A 62 -11.76 22.65 -12.22
C GLY A 62 -10.76 23.35 -13.16
N PRO A 63 -9.75 24.08 -12.65
CA PRO A 63 -8.67 24.63 -13.47
C PRO A 63 -7.95 23.54 -14.29
N THR A 64 -7.67 22.40 -13.66
CA THR A 64 -7.01 21.24 -14.27
C THR A 64 -7.88 20.59 -15.34
N PHE A 65 -9.16 20.35 -15.05
CA PHE A 65 -10.09 19.77 -16.01
C PHE A 65 -10.31 20.70 -17.20
N SER A 66 -10.47 22.00 -16.98
CA SER A 66 -10.64 22.98 -18.06
C SER A 66 -9.44 23.00 -19.01
N LEU A 67 -8.21 22.90 -18.46
CA LEU A 67 -7.00 22.90 -19.27
C LEU A 67 -6.87 21.60 -20.08
N ALA A 68 -7.16 20.45 -19.48
CA ALA A 68 -7.17 19.18 -20.18
C ALA A 68 -8.18 19.19 -21.35
N VAL A 69 -9.38 19.71 -21.12
CA VAL A 69 -10.40 19.85 -22.16
C VAL A 69 -9.94 20.77 -23.29
N GLU A 70 -9.27 21.87 -22.99
CA GLU A 70 -8.72 22.75 -24.01
C GLU A 70 -7.64 22.06 -24.85
N ASP A 71 -6.75 21.30 -24.22
CA ASP A 71 -5.71 20.55 -24.92
C ASP A 71 -6.31 19.40 -25.77
N LEU A 72 -7.34 18.71 -25.28
CA LEU A 72 -8.12 17.73 -26.04
C LEU A 72 -8.81 18.37 -27.24
N GLN A 73 -9.42 19.54 -27.04
CA GLN A 73 -10.06 20.31 -28.10
C GLN A 73 -9.03 20.69 -29.17
N ARG A 74 -7.85 21.20 -28.80
CA ARG A 74 -6.79 21.51 -29.78
C ARG A 74 -6.33 20.26 -30.53
N LYS A 75 -6.27 19.11 -29.88
CA LYS A 75 -5.76 17.87 -30.45
C LYS A 75 -6.75 17.16 -31.38
N TYR A 76 -8.03 17.15 -31.03
CA TYR A 76 -9.04 16.31 -31.70
C TYR A 76 -10.20 17.08 -32.36
N ASN A 77 -10.16 18.43 -32.43
CA ASN A 77 -11.25 19.28 -32.96
C ASN A 77 -11.91 18.81 -34.28
N LYS A 78 -11.14 18.17 -35.16
CA LYS A 78 -11.65 17.67 -36.45
C LYS A 78 -12.65 16.52 -36.30
N SER A 79 -12.54 15.74 -35.23
CA SER A 79 -13.29 14.50 -35.00
C SER A 79 -14.21 14.63 -33.78
N LEU A 80 -13.73 15.29 -32.73
CA LEU A 80 -14.39 15.44 -31.44
C LEU A 80 -14.32 16.90 -31.00
N HIS A 81 -15.47 17.49 -30.70
CA HIS A 81 -15.59 18.85 -30.20
C HIS A 81 -15.78 18.83 -28.68
N PHE A 82 -14.69 19.03 -27.94
CA PHE A 82 -14.67 19.01 -26.48
C PHE A 82 -15.04 20.37 -25.88
N THR A 83 -15.95 20.34 -24.91
CA THR A 83 -16.35 21.50 -24.10
C THR A 83 -16.27 21.17 -22.62
N TYR A 84 -15.99 22.18 -21.80
CA TYR A 84 -15.88 22.04 -20.34
C TYR A 84 -17.03 22.79 -19.68
N SER A 85 -17.68 22.11 -18.73
CA SER A 85 -18.71 22.72 -17.89
C SER A 85 -18.60 22.22 -16.46
N GLU A 86 -19.04 23.07 -15.53
CA GLU A 86 -19.28 22.68 -14.15
C GLU A 86 -20.78 22.58 -13.92
N SER A 87 -21.24 21.44 -13.40
CA SER A 87 -22.63 21.36 -12.96
C SER A 87 -22.86 22.31 -11.80
N GLY A 88 -21.88 22.44 -10.88
CA GLY A 88 -21.67 23.58 -10.00
C GLY A 88 -22.64 23.73 -8.82
N ALA A 89 -22.48 22.96 -7.76
CA ALA A 89 -23.11 23.30 -6.48
C ALA A 89 -22.21 24.29 -5.72
N ARG A 90 -22.77 25.45 -5.35
CA ARG A 90 -21.98 26.56 -4.79
C ARG A 90 -21.37 26.20 -3.45
N THR A 91 -22.06 25.46 -2.57
CA THR A 91 -21.58 25.13 -1.23
C THR A 91 -21.60 23.63 -0.99
N CYS A 92 -20.75 23.13 -0.09
CA CYS A 92 -20.83 21.74 0.37
C CYS A 92 -22.26 21.34 0.80
N LEU A 93 -22.92 22.19 1.59
CA LEU A 93 -24.29 21.95 2.07
C LEU A 93 -25.29 21.74 0.93
N THR A 94 -25.16 22.48 -0.18
CA THR A 94 -26.03 22.29 -1.35
C THR A 94 -25.75 20.98 -2.07
N VAL A 95 -24.48 20.52 -2.07
CA VAL A 95 -24.14 19.24 -2.68
C VAL A 95 -24.63 18.07 -1.82
N VAL A 96 -24.55 18.18 -0.49
CA VAL A 96 -24.93 17.08 0.42
C VAL A 96 -26.43 16.84 0.48
N ASP A 97 -27.24 17.91 0.41
CA ASP A 97 -28.69 17.80 0.58
C ASP A 97 -29.37 17.06 -0.59
N LYS A 98 -29.03 17.40 -1.84
CA LYS A 98 -29.72 16.93 -3.06
C LYS A 98 -28.78 16.71 -4.26
N PRO A 99 -27.71 15.91 -4.14
CA PRO A 99 -26.68 15.82 -5.17
C PRO A 99 -27.19 15.23 -6.49
N SER A 100 -28.02 14.17 -6.41
CA SER A 100 -28.57 13.50 -7.58
C SER A 100 -29.59 14.37 -8.31
N GLU A 101 -30.42 15.13 -7.59
CA GLU A 101 -31.40 16.05 -8.19
C GLU A 101 -30.71 17.16 -8.97
N PHE A 102 -29.65 17.72 -8.39
CA PHE A 102 -28.87 18.78 -9.01
C PHE A 102 -28.18 18.32 -10.31
N LEU A 103 -27.54 17.16 -10.28
CA LEU A 103 -26.91 16.61 -11.48
C LEU A 103 -27.95 16.19 -12.54
N ALA A 104 -29.10 15.66 -12.12
CA ALA A 104 -30.21 15.33 -13.00
C ALA A 104 -30.78 16.57 -13.70
N ASP A 105 -31.04 17.65 -12.97
CA ASP A 105 -31.53 18.91 -13.54
C ASP A 105 -30.53 19.47 -14.58
N TYR A 106 -29.24 19.40 -14.27
CA TYR A 106 -28.19 19.79 -15.22
C TYR A 106 -28.22 18.93 -16.50
N TYR A 107 -28.25 17.60 -16.35
CA TYR A 107 -28.21 16.65 -17.47
C TYR A 107 -29.43 16.82 -18.37
N TYR A 108 -30.65 16.72 -17.82
CA TYR A 108 -31.88 16.73 -18.62
C TYR A 108 -32.17 18.08 -19.31
N ARG A 109 -31.57 19.19 -18.85
CA ARG A 109 -31.67 20.49 -19.54
C ARG A 109 -30.74 20.63 -20.75
N ARG A 110 -29.68 19.83 -20.82
CA ARG A 110 -28.61 19.94 -21.81
C ARG A 110 -28.49 18.74 -22.73
N GLU A 111 -29.12 17.63 -22.36
CA GLU A 111 -29.18 16.42 -23.17
C GLU A 111 -29.84 16.72 -24.52
N LYS A 112 -29.23 16.19 -25.58
CA LYS A 112 -29.72 16.25 -26.95
C LYS A 112 -29.08 15.13 -27.76
N ALA A 113 -29.78 14.68 -28.81
CA ALA A 113 -29.28 13.66 -29.71
C ALA A 113 -27.89 13.99 -30.27
N GLY A 114 -26.99 13.02 -30.24
CA GLY A 114 -25.63 13.13 -30.78
C GLY A 114 -24.62 13.84 -29.85
N LYS A 115 -25.05 14.32 -28.68
CA LYS A 115 -24.16 14.86 -27.66
C LYS A 115 -23.71 13.77 -26.69
N VAL A 116 -22.42 13.75 -26.37
CA VAL A 116 -21.83 12.79 -25.42
C VAL A 116 -21.43 13.52 -24.15
N PHE A 117 -21.77 12.94 -23.00
CA PHE A 117 -21.34 13.45 -21.70
C PHE A 117 -20.25 12.56 -21.11
N VAL A 118 -19.19 13.19 -20.59
CA VAL A 118 -18.18 12.56 -19.76
C VAL A 118 -18.17 13.27 -18.42
N PHE A 119 -18.46 12.55 -17.35
CA PHE A 119 -18.49 13.13 -16.01
C PHE A 119 -17.14 12.98 -15.32
N VAL A 120 -16.72 13.99 -14.55
CA VAL A 120 -15.44 13.96 -13.84
C VAL A 120 -15.56 14.58 -12.44
N TYR A 121 -14.87 13.99 -11.47
CA TYR A 121 -14.79 14.52 -10.11
C TYR A 121 -13.54 14.02 -9.38
N GLY A 122 -13.15 14.70 -8.30
CA GLY A 122 -11.94 14.37 -7.54
C GLY A 122 -12.03 13.08 -6.70
N GLY A 123 -13.22 12.61 -6.34
CA GLY A 123 -13.35 11.62 -5.27
C GLY A 123 -13.34 12.26 -3.88
N GLY A 124 -13.77 11.49 -2.88
CA GLY A 124 -14.00 11.98 -1.51
C GLY A 124 -15.43 12.44 -1.25
N GLU A 125 -15.82 12.39 0.01
CA GLU A 125 -17.05 13.02 0.48
C GLU A 125 -17.02 14.52 0.18
N MET A 126 -18.17 15.07 -0.21
CA MET A 126 -18.32 16.51 -0.46
C MET A 126 -17.81 17.30 0.76
N PRO A 127 -16.94 18.32 0.61
CA PRO A 127 -16.09 18.76 1.71
C PRO A 127 -16.84 19.68 2.69
N GLY A 128 -17.19 19.21 3.90
CA GLY A 128 -17.74 20.11 4.92
C GLY A 128 -18.14 19.54 6.29
N TYR A 129 -18.32 18.23 6.46
CA TYR A 129 -18.50 17.59 7.77
C TYR A 129 -17.93 16.17 7.71
N PRO A 130 -17.43 15.59 8.82
CA PRO A 130 -17.12 14.17 8.86
C PRO A 130 -18.44 13.40 8.72
N CYS A 131 -18.76 12.93 7.52
CA CYS A 131 -19.67 11.80 7.39
C CYS A 131 -18.84 10.56 7.80
N ARG A 132 -18.60 10.44 9.11
CA ARG A 132 -18.13 9.19 9.69
C ARG A 132 -19.28 8.20 9.47
N ASN A 133 -19.11 7.35 8.45
CA ASN A 133 -19.84 6.12 8.09
C ASN A 133 -20.22 6.11 6.60
N ASP A 134 -19.53 5.28 5.83
CA ASP A 134 -19.97 4.56 4.62
C ASP A 134 -21.24 5.11 3.91
N ASP A 135 -21.03 6.16 3.10
CA ASP A 135 -21.54 6.37 1.74
C ASP A 135 -22.99 5.97 1.38
N PHE A 136 -23.85 6.97 1.12
CA PHE A 136 -25.02 6.82 0.23
C PHE A 136 -25.18 7.93 -0.82
N SER A 137 -24.62 9.13 -0.65
CA SER A 137 -24.82 10.25 -1.60
C SER A 137 -23.97 10.13 -2.88
N THR A 138 -22.69 9.77 -2.78
CA THR A 138 -21.82 9.57 -3.95
C THR A 138 -22.25 8.36 -4.78
N ALA A 139 -22.61 7.26 -4.12
CA ALA A 139 -23.08 6.06 -4.80
C ALA A 139 -24.36 6.33 -5.62
N ALA A 140 -25.29 7.12 -5.09
CA ALA A 140 -26.50 7.49 -5.82
C ALA A 140 -26.20 8.30 -7.09
N VAL A 141 -25.25 9.25 -7.01
CA VAL A 141 -24.81 10.03 -8.18
C VAL A 141 -24.15 9.16 -9.23
N LEU A 142 -23.20 8.29 -8.82
CA LEU A 142 -22.52 7.39 -9.76
C LEU A 142 -23.50 6.39 -10.39
N SER A 143 -24.48 5.90 -9.62
CA SER A 143 -25.53 5.02 -10.12
C SER A 143 -26.42 5.72 -11.15
N LEU A 144 -26.76 6.99 -10.92
CA LEU A 144 -27.52 7.81 -11.87
C LEU A 144 -26.75 8.01 -13.19
N ILE A 145 -25.45 8.30 -13.11
CA ILE A 145 -24.60 8.41 -14.30
C ILE A 145 -24.49 7.07 -15.04
N GLY A 146 -24.38 5.96 -14.29
CA GLY A 146 -24.40 4.60 -14.82
C GLY A 146 -25.72 4.24 -15.52
N PHE A 147 -26.85 4.74 -15.01
CA PHE A 147 -28.16 4.61 -15.64
C PHE A 147 -28.21 5.34 -16.99
N TRP A 148 -27.65 6.55 -17.09
CA TRP A 148 -27.49 7.28 -18.35
C TRP A 148 -26.46 6.65 -19.31
N ASN A 149 -25.77 5.59 -18.89
CA ASN A 149 -24.66 4.97 -19.61
C ASN A 149 -23.54 5.96 -19.96
N ALA A 150 -23.33 7.01 -19.17
CA ALA A 150 -22.26 7.97 -19.40
C ALA A 150 -21.00 7.58 -18.64
N LEU A 151 -19.84 7.83 -19.24
CA LEU A 151 -18.53 7.54 -18.63
C LEU A 151 -18.28 8.50 -17.46
N VAL A 152 -17.75 8.01 -16.33
CA VAL A 152 -17.39 8.84 -15.19
C VAL A 152 -15.99 8.54 -14.65
N LEU A 153 -15.24 9.59 -14.36
CA LEU A 153 -13.85 9.53 -13.90
C LEU A 153 -13.73 10.05 -12.47
N ASN A 154 -13.12 9.25 -11.61
CA ASN A 154 -12.60 9.67 -10.30
C ASN A 154 -11.10 9.89 -10.42
N THR A 155 -10.60 11.08 -10.05
CA THR A 155 -9.23 11.48 -10.41
C THR A 155 -8.27 11.80 -9.26
N MET A 156 -8.70 11.86 -7.99
CA MET A 156 -7.81 12.18 -6.86
C MET A 156 -7.74 11.11 -5.76
N ILE A 157 -8.85 10.78 -5.10
CA ILE A 157 -8.81 9.91 -3.91
C ILE A 157 -8.84 8.42 -4.25
N GLY A 158 -9.47 8.06 -5.37
CA GLY A 158 -9.70 6.66 -5.72
C GLY A 158 -11.03 6.13 -5.20
N ILE A 159 -11.49 5.05 -5.83
CA ILE A 159 -12.62 4.22 -5.40
C ILE A 159 -12.18 2.78 -5.58
N ASP A 160 -12.44 1.95 -4.58
CA ASP A 160 -12.28 0.52 -4.75
C ASP A 160 -13.39 -0.05 -5.63
N LEU A 161 -13.01 -0.53 -6.82
CA LEU A 161 -13.91 -1.15 -7.80
C LEU A 161 -13.82 -2.69 -7.79
N THR A 162 -13.01 -3.28 -6.90
CA THR A 162 -12.83 -4.74 -6.83
C THR A 162 -14.00 -5.45 -6.14
N SER A 163 -14.76 -4.74 -5.30
CA SER A 163 -15.90 -5.29 -4.57
C SER A 163 -17.05 -5.68 -5.53
N SER A 164 -17.22 -6.99 -5.71
CA SER A 164 -18.17 -7.61 -6.66
C SER A 164 -19.63 -7.15 -6.49
N ASN A 165 -20.04 -6.79 -5.27
CA ASN A 165 -21.41 -6.38 -4.97
C ASN A 165 -21.79 -5.00 -5.55
N ARG A 166 -20.83 -4.18 -5.97
CA ARG A 166 -21.05 -2.81 -6.46
C ARG A 166 -20.85 -2.65 -7.97
N LEU A 167 -20.36 -3.69 -8.66
CA LEU A 167 -19.95 -3.64 -10.06
C LEU A 167 -21.05 -3.24 -11.06
N PRO A 168 -22.33 -3.66 -10.93
CA PRO A 168 -23.35 -3.27 -11.91
C PRO A 168 -23.61 -1.76 -11.91
N MET A 169 -23.65 -1.14 -10.72
CA MET A 169 -23.90 0.29 -10.53
C MET A 169 -22.70 1.16 -10.91
N LEU A 170 -21.49 0.61 -10.80
CA LEU A 170 -20.23 1.29 -11.14
C LEU A 170 -19.71 0.90 -12.52
N SER A 171 -20.59 0.38 -13.39
CA SER A 171 -20.21 -0.20 -14.68
C SER A 171 -19.69 0.81 -15.70
N THR A 172 -19.84 2.11 -15.46
CA THR A 172 -19.26 3.21 -16.27
C THR A 172 -18.16 3.99 -15.54
N VAL A 173 -17.77 3.55 -14.35
CA VAL A 173 -16.81 4.25 -13.49
C VAL A 173 -15.39 3.80 -13.80
N LEU A 174 -14.48 4.78 -13.85
CA LEU A 174 -13.05 4.58 -13.83
C LEU A 174 -12.45 5.27 -12.60
N SER A 175 -11.59 4.56 -11.88
CA SER A 175 -10.84 5.11 -10.76
C SER A 175 -9.40 5.35 -11.20
N LEU A 176 -9.06 6.60 -11.48
CA LEU A 176 -7.76 6.99 -12.03
C LEU A 176 -6.96 7.93 -11.11
N PRO A 177 -7.00 7.79 -9.77
CA PRO A 177 -6.15 8.60 -8.90
C PRO A 177 -4.67 8.31 -9.17
N GLN A 178 -3.82 9.28 -8.88
CA GLN A 178 -2.38 9.12 -9.02
C GLN A 178 -1.84 8.12 -7.97
N SER A 179 -2.28 8.20 -6.72
CA SER A 179 -1.73 7.40 -5.61
C SER A 179 -2.82 6.70 -4.79
N PRO A 180 -3.45 5.62 -5.29
CA PRO A 180 -4.46 4.88 -4.53
C PRO A 180 -3.85 4.08 -3.37
N ALA A 181 -4.47 4.13 -2.18
CA ALA A 181 -3.98 3.46 -0.97
C ALA A 181 -3.93 1.94 -1.11
N GLU A 182 -4.93 1.36 -1.76
CA GLU A 182 -5.07 -0.08 -2.02
C GLU A 182 -3.88 -0.63 -2.83
N THR A 183 -3.35 0.17 -3.78
CA THR A 183 -2.17 -0.25 -4.56
C THR A 183 -0.89 -0.23 -3.75
N HIS A 184 -0.75 0.67 -2.77
CA HIS A 184 0.40 0.68 -1.86
C HIS A 184 0.38 -0.56 -0.96
N VAL A 185 -0.79 -0.96 -0.48
CA VAL A 185 -0.99 -2.22 0.26
C VAL A 185 -0.55 -3.40 -0.59
N SER A 186 -1.00 -3.47 -1.84
CA SER A 186 -0.61 -4.53 -2.78
C SER A 186 0.92 -4.63 -2.93
N VAL A 187 1.62 -3.51 -3.07
CA VAL A 187 3.08 -3.46 -3.23
C VAL A 187 3.81 -3.87 -1.95
N ILE A 188 3.34 -3.43 -0.78
CA ILE A 188 3.89 -3.86 0.50
C ILE A 188 3.75 -5.39 0.62
N LEU A 189 2.57 -5.94 0.33
CA LEU A 189 2.35 -7.39 0.39
C LEU A 189 3.24 -8.16 -0.59
N THR A 190 3.42 -7.65 -1.81
CA THR A 190 4.32 -8.27 -2.78
C THR A 190 5.77 -8.23 -2.30
N LEU A 191 6.21 -7.14 -1.66
CA LEU A 191 7.56 -7.03 -1.07
C LEU A 191 7.77 -8.04 0.06
N LEU A 192 6.80 -8.15 0.97
CA LEU A 192 6.87 -9.12 2.07
C LEU A 192 6.96 -10.56 1.53
N ARG A 193 6.15 -10.90 0.52
CA ARG A 193 6.20 -12.21 -0.14
C ARG A 193 7.53 -12.46 -0.85
N PHE A 194 8.06 -11.43 -1.53
CA PHE A 194 9.32 -11.52 -2.27
C PHE A 194 10.49 -11.93 -1.35
N TYR A 195 10.53 -11.40 -0.13
CA TYR A 195 11.57 -11.74 0.87
C TYR A 195 11.13 -12.77 1.91
N ALA A 196 9.96 -13.39 1.74
CA ALA A 196 9.38 -14.35 2.68
C ALA A 196 9.24 -13.83 4.13
N TRP A 197 9.03 -12.52 4.29
CA TRP A 197 8.70 -11.88 5.56
C TRP A 197 7.25 -12.17 5.94
N LYS A 198 7.04 -12.75 7.12
CA LYS A 198 5.73 -13.17 7.61
C LYS A 198 5.19 -12.23 8.67
N THR A 199 6.08 -11.54 9.38
CA THR A 199 5.74 -10.59 10.43
C THR A 199 5.92 -9.15 9.95
N ILE A 200 4.99 -8.28 10.34
CA ILE A 200 5.08 -6.84 10.07
C ILE A 200 4.55 -6.06 11.27
N PHE A 201 5.29 -5.05 11.67
CA PHE A 201 4.94 -4.14 12.76
C PHE A 201 4.57 -2.78 12.16
N ILE A 202 3.29 -2.43 12.21
CA ILE A 202 2.75 -1.21 11.62
C ILE A 202 2.72 -0.15 12.72
N VAL A 203 3.49 0.92 12.53
CA VAL A 203 3.52 2.07 13.43
C VAL A 203 2.77 3.21 12.80
N GLN A 204 1.84 3.82 13.53
CA GLN A 204 1.22 5.09 13.12
C GLN A 204 1.65 6.18 14.10
N ASP A 205 2.41 7.16 13.61
CA ASP A 205 2.75 8.37 14.34
C ASP A 205 1.50 9.25 14.46
N LYS A 206 1.05 9.46 15.70
CA LYS A 206 -0.12 10.23 16.14
C LYS A 206 0.24 11.66 16.54
N SER A 207 1.51 12.05 16.48
CA SER A 207 1.93 13.39 16.85
C SER A 207 1.37 14.47 15.92
N PRO A 208 0.94 15.61 16.47
CA PRO A 208 0.26 16.67 15.73
C PRO A 208 1.17 17.51 14.83
N GLY A 209 2.49 17.21 14.73
CA GLY A 209 3.56 17.81 13.90
C GLY A 209 3.36 19.27 13.44
N ASP A 210 3.79 19.66 12.22
CA ASP A 210 3.48 20.99 11.64
C ASP A 210 2.15 20.91 10.87
N PRO A 211 1.07 21.59 11.32
CA PRO A 211 -0.26 21.53 10.69
C PRO A 211 -0.27 21.88 9.19
N ARG A 212 0.70 22.69 8.73
CA ARG A 212 0.86 23.08 7.32
C ARG A 212 1.35 21.91 6.46
N LYS A 213 2.05 20.97 7.09
CA LYS A 213 2.70 19.78 6.53
C LYS A 213 1.96 18.48 6.88
N LEU A 214 0.73 18.51 7.37
CA LEU A 214 0.14 17.30 7.99
C LEU A 214 -1.16 16.80 7.41
N ARG A 215 -1.86 17.62 6.62
CA ARG A 215 -3.27 17.38 6.35
C ARG A 215 -3.55 16.11 5.51
N TYR A 216 -2.54 15.49 4.88
CA TYR A 216 -2.74 14.40 3.91
C TYR A 216 -1.91 13.13 4.14
N GLY A 217 -0.63 13.23 4.56
CA GLY A 217 0.18 12.03 4.80
C GLY A 217 -0.36 11.15 5.92
N TYR A 218 -0.91 11.79 6.96
CA TYR A 218 -1.44 11.09 8.11
C TYR A 218 -2.66 10.21 7.78
N SER A 219 -3.67 10.77 7.11
CA SER A 219 -4.89 10.04 6.77
C SER A 219 -4.63 8.96 5.72
N PHE A 220 -3.70 9.19 4.80
CA PHE A 220 -3.28 8.19 3.83
C PHE A 220 -2.58 7.00 4.52
N MET A 221 -1.61 7.27 5.40
CA MET A 221 -0.89 6.21 6.11
C MET A 221 -1.80 5.45 7.09
N ASP A 222 -2.71 6.15 7.76
CA ASP A 222 -3.72 5.50 8.61
C ASP A 222 -4.59 4.56 7.77
N ARG A 223 -5.08 5.01 6.60
CA ARG A 223 -5.84 4.17 5.66
C ARG A 223 -5.04 2.95 5.19
N VAL A 224 -3.77 3.12 4.80
CA VAL A 224 -2.90 2.00 4.40
C VAL A 224 -2.73 1.02 5.57
N GLY A 225 -2.48 1.52 6.77
CA GLY A 225 -2.37 0.71 7.98
C GLY A 225 -3.64 -0.10 8.25
N GLN A 226 -4.82 0.53 8.17
CA GLN A 226 -6.11 -0.16 8.35
C GLN A 226 -6.35 -1.23 7.27
N LEU A 227 -6.04 -0.94 6.00
CA LEU A 227 -6.16 -1.90 4.92
C LEU A 227 -5.21 -3.10 5.13
N MET A 228 -3.97 -2.86 5.56
CA MET A 228 -3.02 -3.92 5.91
C MET A 228 -3.52 -4.81 7.05
N LEU A 229 -4.26 -4.26 8.02
CA LEU A 229 -4.88 -5.03 9.11
C LEU A 229 -6.07 -5.88 8.66
N ALA A 230 -6.77 -5.43 7.62
CA ALA A 230 -7.91 -6.14 7.04
C ALA A 230 -7.49 -7.32 6.16
N GLU A 231 -6.20 -7.42 5.79
CA GLU A 231 -5.69 -8.50 4.96
C GLU A 231 -5.84 -9.88 5.63
N PRO A 232 -6.21 -10.93 4.88
CA PRO A 232 -6.40 -12.26 5.45
C PRO A 232 -5.12 -12.80 6.11
N LYS A 233 -5.27 -13.45 7.28
CA LYS A 233 -4.16 -14.08 8.05
C LYS A 233 -3.37 -15.17 7.29
N ARG A 234 -3.87 -15.62 6.14
CA ARG A 234 -3.14 -16.56 5.26
C ARG A 234 -2.16 -15.83 4.35
N THR A 235 -2.44 -14.57 4.06
CA THR A 235 -1.65 -13.69 3.19
C THR A 235 -0.53 -13.01 3.95
N LEU A 236 -0.81 -12.63 5.19
CA LEU A 236 0.09 -11.97 6.12
C LEU A 236 0.07 -12.78 7.42
N GLY A 237 1.20 -12.92 8.13
CA GLY A 237 1.12 -13.26 9.56
C GLY A 237 0.27 -12.22 10.31
N LEU A 238 0.03 -12.38 11.61
CA LEU A 238 -0.77 -11.39 12.36
C LEU A 238 -0.05 -10.02 12.36
N PRO A 239 -0.52 -9.02 11.59
CA PRO A 239 0.09 -7.69 11.63
C PRO A 239 -0.14 -7.08 13.00
N ILE A 240 0.84 -6.36 13.51
CA ILE A 240 0.72 -5.66 14.80
C ILE A 240 0.65 -4.18 14.53
N TYR A 241 -0.48 -3.55 14.85
CA TYR A 241 -0.64 -2.11 14.81
C TYR A 241 -0.24 -1.46 16.13
N HIS A 242 0.45 -0.33 16.06
CA HIS A 242 0.90 0.42 17.21
C HIS A 242 0.87 1.92 16.94
N ASP A 243 0.23 2.66 17.83
CA ASP A 243 0.30 4.12 17.83
C ASP A 243 1.58 4.58 18.54
N MET A 244 2.27 5.55 17.93
CA MET A 244 3.46 6.21 18.47
C MET A 244 3.23 7.71 18.49
N TRP A 245 3.89 8.43 19.39
CA TRP A 245 3.92 9.89 19.43
C TRP A 245 5.37 10.36 19.32
N SER A 246 5.80 10.79 18.13
CA SER A 246 7.14 11.34 17.92
C SER A 246 7.45 12.62 18.71
N ASP A 247 6.48 13.32 19.29
CA ASP A 247 6.72 14.41 20.24
C ASP A 247 7.08 13.94 21.66
N ASP A 248 6.88 12.65 21.96
CA ASP A 248 7.29 12.01 23.21
C ASP A 248 8.48 11.05 23.00
N ASP A 249 9.63 11.39 23.59
CA ASP A 249 10.84 10.55 23.52
C ASP A 249 10.58 9.12 24.02
N GLN A 250 9.81 8.96 25.08
CA GLN A 250 9.53 7.65 25.67
C GLN A 250 8.66 6.79 24.75
N SER A 251 7.78 7.41 23.96
CA SER A 251 6.95 6.72 22.97
C SER A 251 7.79 6.04 21.89
N CYS A 252 8.80 6.71 21.35
CA CYS A 252 9.73 6.10 20.38
C CYS A 252 10.47 4.89 20.98
N VAL A 253 10.93 5.01 22.23
CA VAL A 253 11.67 3.95 22.92
C VAL A 253 10.81 2.72 23.17
N THR A 254 9.60 2.93 23.68
CA THR A 254 8.65 1.84 23.96
C THR A 254 8.19 1.16 22.67
N THR A 255 7.97 1.93 21.60
CA THR A 255 7.68 1.43 20.26
C THR A 255 8.77 0.48 19.76
N LEU A 256 10.04 0.90 19.85
CA LEU A 256 11.18 0.08 19.41
C LEU A 256 11.38 -1.17 20.27
N PHE A 257 11.16 -1.07 21.59
CA PHE A 257 11.21 -2.23 22.48
C PHE A 257 10.17 -3.29 22.10
N LYS A 258 8.93 -2.84 21.80
CA LYS A 258 7.87 -3.73 21.34
C LYS A 258 8.17 -4.30 19.94
N PHE A 259 8.64 -3.47 19.02
CA PHE A 259 9.03 -3.91 17.68
C PHE A 259 10.07 -5.04 17.73
N ARG A 260 11.12 -4.86 18.55
CA ARG A 260 12.19 -5.84 18.74
C ARG A 260 11.70 -7.21 19.19
N SER A 261 10.61 -7.29 19.95
CA SER A 261 10.12 -8.55 20.51
C SER A 261 9.13 -9.30 19.63
N VAL A 262 8.74 -8.74 18.47
CA VAL A 262 7.66 -9.31 17.65
C VAL A 262 7.92 -9.34 16.14
N SER A 263 8.83 -8.53 15.62
CA SER A 263 9.08 -8.44 14.17
C SER A 263 10.51 -7.98 13.86
N ARG A 264 10.93 -8.15 12.61
CA ARG A 264 12.11 -7.49 12.02
C ARG A 264 11.78 -6.51 10.91
N VAL A 265 10.51 -6.45 10.49
CA VAL A 265 10.02 -5.54 9.46
C VAL A 265 8.99 -4.59 10.07
N MET A 266 9.24 -3.29 9.95
CA MET A 266 8.33 -2.23 10.38
C MET A 266 7.79 -1.48 9.18
N LEU A 267 6.49 -1.22 9.13
CA LEU A 267 5.90 -0.19 8.27
C LEU A 267 5.66 1.05 9.13
N PHE A 268 6.28 2.15 8.77
CA PHE A 268 6.13 3.41 9.47
C PHE A 268 5.17 4.33 8.72
N GLY A 269 4.04 4.64 9.35
CA GLY A 269 3.06 5.61 8.93
C GLY A 269 3.18 6.89 9.73
N GLY A 270 3.66 7.96 9.11
CA GLY A 270 3.85 9.24 9.77
C GLY A 270 4.56 10.21 8.85
N SER A 271 4.45 11.50 9.16
CA SER A 271 5.20 12.51 8.43
C SER A 271 6.60 12.65 9.02
N GLU A 272 6.77 13.49 10.04
CA GLU A 272 8.10 13.96 10.45
C GLU A 272 8.80 13.02 11.46
N GLY A 273 8.05 12.13 12.13
CA GLY A 273 8.54 11.32 13.24
C GLY A 273 9.54 10.22 12.86
N ILE A 274 9.62 9.82 11.60
CA ILE A 274 10.51 8.73 11.18
C ILE A 274 11.97 9.05 11.48
N ARG A 275 12.41 10.30 11.29
CA ARG A 275 13.78 10.71 11.60
C ARG A 275 14.11 10.46 13.07
N LYS A 276 13.22 10.87 13.97
CA LYS A 276 13.40 10.71 15.41
C LYS A 276 13.39 9.23 15.79
N LEU A 277 12.48 8.44 15.23
CA LEU A 277 12.45 7.00 15.43
C LEU A 277 13.77 6.35 14.99
N MET A 278 14.30 6.70 13.82
CA MET A 278 15.54 6.14 13.29
C MET A 278 16.78 6.52 14.11
N LEU A 279 16.89 7.76 14.58
CA LEU A 279 17.96 8.16 15.53
C LEU A 279 17.85 7.40 16.85
N THR A 280 16.62 7.19 17.34
CA THR A 280 16.35 6.42 18.56
C THR A 280 16.68 4.93 18.37
N ALA A 281 16.45 4.39 17.18
CA ALA A 281 16.82 3.03 16.79
C ALA A 281 18.34 2.87 16.67
N HIS A 282 19.02 3.83 16.07
CA HIS A 282 20.48 3.84 15.91
C HIS A 282 21.19 3.84 17.25
N SER A 283 20.78 4.71 18.18
CA SER A 283 21.31 4.73 19.57
C SER A 283 21.05 3.43 20.36
N ARG A 284 20.20 2.52 19.84
CA ARG A 284 19.86 1.22 20.42
C ARG A 284 20.39 0.04 19.61
N ASN A 285 21.28 0.28 18.65
CA ASN A 285 21.83 -0.75 17.75
C ASN A 285 20.74 -1.53 17.00
N MET A 286 19.66 -0.85 16.59
CA MET A 286 18.58 -1.43 15.78
C MET A 286 18.67 -1.01 14.31
N THR A 287 19.80 -0.45 13.88
CA THR A 287 20.09 -0.09 12.47
C THR A 287 21.34 -0.79 11.96
N ASP A 288 21.67 -1.95 12.54
CA ASP A 288 22.82 -2.81 12.24
C ASP A 288 22.59 -3.70 11.00
N GLY A 289 21.42 -3.58 10.37
CA GLY A 289 21.00 -4.40 9.24
C GLY A 289 20.20 -5.64 9.65
N SER A 290 19.94 -5.83 10.95
CA SER A 290 19.05 -6.87 11.45
C SER A 290 17.57 -6.47 11.37
N TYR A 291 17.25 -5.20 11.11
CA TYR A 291 15.88 -4.66 11.07
C TYR A 291 15.65 -3.88 9.77
N VAL A 292 14.41 -3.94 9.27
CA VAL A 292 13.95 -3.23 8.08
C VAL A 292 12.87 -2.22 8.46
N TYR A 293 13.06 -0.98 8.06
CA TYR A 293 12.09 0.10 8.26
C TYR A 293 11.53 0.54 6.91
N ILE A 294 10.27 0.25 6.64
CA ILE A 294 9.58 0.60 5.40
C ILE A 294 8.84 1.92 5.61
N THR A 295 9.02 2.86 4.70
CA THR A 295 8.26 4.11 4.61
C THR A 295 7.65 4.27 3.22
N LEU A 296 6.57 5.04 3.12
CA LEU A 296 5.94 5.37 1.86
C LEU A 296 6.28 6.82 1.49
N ASP A 297 6.84 7.02 0.31
CA ASP A 297 6.98 8.34 -0.26
C ASP A 297 5.93 8.54 -1.36
N LEU A 298 4.94 9.36 -1.02
CA LEU A 298 3.83 9.69 -1.90
C LEU A 298 4.21 10.72 -2.96
N TRP A 299 5.34 11.41 -2.78
CA TRP A 299 5.81 12.47 -3.68
C TRP A 299 7.32 12.37 -3.94
N PRO A 300 7.77 11.27 -4.57
CA PRO A 300 9.20 11.06 -4.87
C PRO A 300 9.77 12.15 -5.78
N GLU A 301 8.91 12.93 -6.44
CA GLU A 301 9.27 13.99 -7.35
C GLU A 301 10.01 15.14 -6.67
N VAL A 302 9.79 15.39 -5.38
CA VAL A 302 10.39 16.52 -4.68
C VAL A 302 11.40 16.00 -3.66
N PRO A 303 12.66 15.81 -4.09
CA PRO A 303 13.65 15.13 -3.28
C PRO A 303 13.98 16.01 -2.07
N ASN A 304 14.12 15.40 -0.90
CA ASN A 304 14.69 16.04 0.28
C ASN A 304 13.91 17.24 0.85
N GLN A 305 12.66 17.44 0.43
CA GLN A 305 11.78 18.48 0.98
C GLN A 305 10.64 17.90 1.82
N PHE A 306 10.45 16.58 1.79
CA PHE A 306 9.31 15.92 2.41
C PHE A 306 9.66 14.95 3.53
N TRP A 307 8.59 14.56 4.22
CA TRP A 307 8.48 13.89 5.50
C TRP A 307 9.35 12.63 5.70
N THR A 308 9.83 12.01 4.63
CA THR A 308 10.57 10.75 4.64
C THR A 308 12.08 10.92 4.41
N SER A 309 12.62 12.15 4.46
CA SER A 309 14.06 12.39 4.31
C SER A 309 14.81 12.29 5.64
N TRP A 310 16.02 11.75 5.57
CA TRP A 310 16.97 11.82 6.67
C TRP A 310 17.49 13.25 6.87
N TYR A 311 17.50 14.07 5.82
CA TYR A 311 18.11 15.38 5.84
C TYR A 311 17.19 16.46 6.40
N ARG A 312 17.76 17.33 7.24
CA ARG A 312 17.08 18.48 7.84
C ARG A 312 17.97 19.70 7.68
N GLN A 313 17.52 20.69 6.91
CA GLN A 313 18.29 21.91 6.62
C GLN A 313 18.67 22.71 7.88
N ASN A 314 17.87 22.61 8.95
CA ASN A 314 18.10 23.29 10.22
C ASN A 314 19.03 22.52 11.18
N VAL A 315 19.42 21.29 10.84
CA VAL A 315 20.35 20.49 11.64
C VAL A 315 21.75 20.64 11.07
N THR A 316 22.64 21.28 11.82
CA THR A 316 24.02 21.56 11.41
C THR A 316 25.06 20.76 12.17
N ASP A 317 24.68 20.04 13.24
CA ASP A 317 25.59 19.18 14.00
C ASP A 317 26.08 18.00 13.14
N PRO A 318 27.39 17.92 12.81
CA PRO A 318 27.93 16.85 11.99
C PRO A 318 27.71 15.46 12.59
N PHE A 319 27.68 15.33 13.93
CA PHE A 319 27.48 14.04 14.58
C PHE A 319 26.04 13.54 14.38
N GLU A 320 25.04 14.41 14.58
CA GLU A 320 23.64 14.06 14.35
C GLU A 320 23.37 13.77 12.86
N VAL A 321 24.00 14.51 11.95
CA VAL A 321 23.92 14.29 10.50
C VAL A 321 24.50 12.92 10.13
N SER A 322 25.67 12.56 10.67
CA SER A 322 26.28 11.25 10.46
C SER A 322 25.41 10.12 11.01
N ALA A 323 24.96 10.25 12.27
CA ALA A 323 24.10 9.25 12.92
C ALA A 323 22.80 9.02 12.14
N ALA A 324 22.22 10.08 11.57
CA ALA A 324 21.06 9.95 10.72
C ALA A 324 21.34 9.27 9.39
N THR A 325 22.44 9.65 8.73
CA THR A 325 22.85 9.03 7.47
C THR A 325 23.05 7.54 7.65
N ASP A 326 23.70 7.13 8.74
CA ASP A 326 23.91 5.72 9.07
C ASP A 326 22.60 5.02 9.45
N ALA A 327 21.75 5.65 10.26
CA ALA A 327 20.46 5.08 10.65
C ALA A 327 19.57 4.77 9.44
N PHE A 328 19.49 5.70 8.48
CA PHE A 328 18.60 5.59 7.32
C PHE A 328 19.05 4.55 6.29
N ARG A 329 20.26 3.99 6.40
CA ARG A 329 20.68 2.82 5.61
C ARG A 329 19.79 1.60 5.83
N SER A 330 19.11 1.53 6.98
CA SER A 330 18.12 0.47 7.30
C SER A 330 16.69 0.80 6.82
N VAL A 331 16.49 1.91 6.10
CA VAL A 331 15.18 2.36 5.62
C VAL A 331 15.00 1.98 4.15
N LEU A 332 13.90 1.31 3.85
CA LEU A 332 13.37 1.12 2.50
C LEU A 332 12.25 2.12 2.27
N THR A 333 12.26 2.76 1.11
CA THR A 333 11.19 3.65 0.69
C THR A 333 10.46 3.04 -0.49
N ILE A 334 9.14 2.88 -0.35
CA ILE A 334 8.26 2.53 -1.45
C ILE A 334 7.69 3.83 -2.00
N SER A 335 7.83 4.04 -3.30
CA SER A 335 7.29 5.21 -3.98
C SER A 335 6.76 4.84 -5.36
N ARG A 336 5.94 5.70 -5.94
CA ARG A 336 5.61 5.59 -7.36
C ARG A 336 6.90 5.64 -8.18
N PHE A 337 6.93 4.86 -9.26
CA PHE A 337 8.00 4.87 -10.23
C PHE A 337 7.55 5.55 -11.52
N TYR A 338 8.43 6.35 -12.11
CA TYR A 338 8.24 6.98 -13.40
C TYR A 338 9.36 6.52 -14.34
N ASP A 339 9.00 6.17 -15.58
CA ASP A 339 9.97 5.95 -16.64
C ASP A 339 10.59 7.32 -17.03
N GLY A 340 11.58 7.79 -16.27
CA GLY A 340 12.31 9.05 -16.50
C GLY A 340 12.01 10.15 -15.47
N ASP A 341 12.57 11.35 -15.71
CA ASP A 341 12.45 12.48 -14.78
C ASP A 341 11.23 13.35 -15.13
N PHE A 342 10.09 13.00 -14.55
CA PHE A 342 8.80 13.65 -14.78
C PHE A 342 8.81 15.16 -14.45
N LEU A 343 9.53 15.59 -13.40
CA LEU A 343 9.57 17.02 -13.03
C LEU A 343 10.49 17.85 -13.92
N LYS A 344 11.53 17.26 -14.49
CA LYS A 344 12.43 17.97 -15.41
C LYS A 344 11.80 18.25 -16.77
N GLN A 345 10.60 17.75 -17.04
CA GLN A 345 9.88 18.08 -18.26
C GLN A 345 9.34 19.51 -18.19
N ASN A 346 9.76 20.36 -19.13
CA ASN A 346 9.26 21.75 -19.26
C ASN A 346 7.73 21.82 -19.24
N ARG A 347 7.07 20.83 -19.85
CA ARG A 347 5.61 20.75 -19.90
C ARG A 347 4.96 20.64 -18.51
N SER A 348 5.51 19.82 -17.62
CA SER A 348 5.01 19.64 -16.25
C SER A 348 4.97 21.00 -15.53
N MET A 349 6.03 21.79 -15.67
CA MET A 349 6.11 23.14 -15.11
C MET A 349 5.17 24.13 -15.79
N ASP A 350 4.95 24.00 -17.10
CA ASP A 350 3.98 24.82 -17.84
C ASP A 350 2.54 24.58 -17.38
N LEU A 351 2.16 23.30 -17.25
CA LEU A 351 0.86 22.91 -16.71
C LEU A 351 0.68 23.47 -15.30
N PHE A 352 1.71 23.41 -14.45
CA PHE A 352 1.62 23.97 -13.12
C PHE A 352 1.35 25.47 -13.10
N ARG A 353 2.08 26.23 -13.94
CA ARG A 353 1.88 27.67 -14.09
C ARG A 353 0.47 27.98 -14.56
N GLU A 354 -0.04 27.17 -15.48
CA GLU A 354 -1.38 27.35 -16.04
C GLU A 354 -2.48 26.98 -15.03
N PHE A 355 -2.33 25.90 -14.26
CA PHE A 355 -3.24 25.56 -13.17
C PHE A 355 -3.33 26.72 -12.18
N ARG A 356 -2.19 27.26 -11.73
CA ARG A 356 -2.16 28.42 -10.82
C ARG A 356 -2.86 29.64 -11.42
N ARG A 357 -2.56 29.96 -12.68
CA ARG A 357 -3.16 31.10 -13.38
C ARG A 357 -4.68 30.94 -13.44
N ARG A 358 -5.17 29.75 -13.81
CA ARG A 358 -6.60 29.45 -13.93
C ARG A 358 -7.33 29.42 -12.60
N THR A 359 -6.73 28.88 -11.53
CA THR A 359 -7.31 28.94 -10.20
C THR A 359 -7.61 30.38 -9.80
N ASN A 360 -6.67 31.28 -10.07
CA ASN A 360 -6.87 32.70 -9.80
C ASN A 360 -7.97 33.31 -10.69
N THR A 361 -7.93 33.09 -12.00
CA THR A 361 -8.89 33.73 -12.92
C THR A 361 -10.30 33.14 -12.85
N MET A 362 -10.45 31.85 -12.54
CA MET A 362 -11.75 31.15 -12.51
C MET A 362 -12.43 31.24 -11.15
N TYR A 363 -11.66 31.25 -10.05
CA TYR A 363 -12.21 31.17 -8.69
C TYR A 363 -11.77 32.30 -7.75
N ASN A 364 -10.97 33.25 -8.25
CA ASN A 364 -10.44 34.36 -7.45
C ASN A 364 -9.64 33.92 -6.22
N ILE A 365 -8.93 32.80 -6.32
CA ILE A 365 -8.06 32.28 -5.25
C ILE A 365 -6.63 32.76 -5.49
N THR A 366 -6.01 33.37 -4.48
CA THR A 366 -4.65 33.90 -4.60
C THR A 366 -3.58 32.81 -4.41
N ARG A 367 -2.35 33.09 -4.85
CA ARG A 367 -1.22 32.14 -4.75
C ARG A 367 -0.99 31.67 -3.32
N ASP A 368 -1.06 32.59 -2.36
CA ASP A 368 -0.77 32.32 -0.96
C ASP A 368 -1.91 31.52 -0.29
N GLU A 369 -3.10 31.49 -0.91
CA GLU A 369 -4.26 30.69 -0.51
C GLU A 369 -4.32 29.31 -1.17
N PHE A 370 -3.76 29.17 -2.38
CA PHE A 370 -3.76 27.92 -3.15
C PHE A 370 -2.84 26.87 -2.53
N THR A 371 -1.64 27.27 -2.10
CA THR A 371 -0.68 26.40 -1.40
C THR A 371 0.46 27.21 -0.76
N PRO A 372 0.67 27.16 0.57
CA PRO A 372 1.92 27.63 1.18
C PRO A 372 3.15 26.80 0.73
N GLU A 373 2.95 25.54 0.34
CA GLU A 373 3.99 24.64 -0.17
C GLU A 373 3.53 23.99 -1.49
N SER A 374 4.30 24.22 -2.55
CA SER A 374 3.91 23.98 -3.94
C SER A 374 3.88 22.53 -4.41
N ALA A 375 4.35 21.59 -3.59
CA ALA A 375 4.75 20.27 -4.05
C ALA A 375 3.71 19.14 -3.87
N PRO A 376 2.88 19.06 -2.79
CA PRO A 376 1.99 17.89 -2.59
C PRO A 376 0.80 17.81 -3.55
N ILE A 377 0.39 18.95 -4.11
CA ILE A 377 -0.78 19.02 -5.00
C ILE A 377 -0.37 18.76 -6.46
N PHE A 378 0.89 19.02 -6.82
CA PHE A 378 1.30 19.06 -8.22
C PHE A 378 1.10 17.72 -8.95
N ASP A 379 1.60 16.61 -8.38
CA ASP A 379 1.49 15.28 -8.99
C ASP A 379 0.03 14.83 -9.15
N ASN A 380 -0.80 15.09 -8.13
CA ASN A 380 -2.22 14.76 -8.17
C ASN A 380 -3.01 15.56 -9.23
N LEU A 381 -2.67 16.85 -9.45
CA LEU A 381 -3.27 17.63 -10.53
C LEU A 381 -2.86 17.11 -11.90
N ILE A 382 -1.59 16.70 -12.06
CA ILE A 382 -1.14 16.10 -13.31
C ILE A 382 -1.79 14.75 -13.54
N GLY A 383 -1.97 13.93 -12.50
CA GLY A 383 -2.76 12.70 -12.56
C GLY A 383 -4.19 12.96 -13.02
N SER A 384 -4.84 14.00 -12.48
CA SER A 384 -6.18 14.41 -12.89
C SER A 384 -6.27 14.91 -14.33
N TYR A 385 -5.28 15.68 -14.78
CA TYR A 385 -5.14 16.07 -16.18
C TYR A 385 -4.98 14.82 -17.08
N ASN A 386 -4.11 13.89 -16.69
CA ASN A 386 -3.85 12.67 -17.43
C ASN A 386 -5.05 11.75 -17.57
N ALA A 387 -5.90 11.66 -16.54
CA ALA A 387 -7.13 10.89 -16.61
C ALA A 387 -8.02 11.33 -17.78
N LEU A 388 -8.16 12.64 -18.01
CA LEU A 388 -8.91 13.17 -19.16
C LEU A 388 -8.17 12.94 -20.48
N MET A 389 -6.85 13.09 -20.52
CA MET A 389 -6.06 12.82 -21.73
C MET A 389 -6.18 11.36 -22.19
N ILE A 390 -6.22 10.42 -21.25
CA ILE A 390 -6.43 8.99 -21.51
C ILE A 390 -7.82 8.77 -22.13
N VAL A 391 -8.86 9.35 -21.55
CA VAL A 391 -10.23 9.20 -22.05
C VAL A 391 -10.39 9.83 -23.43
N GLY A 392 -9.86 11.04 -23.65
CA GLY A 392 -9.93 11.68 -24.96
C GLY A 392 -9.21 10.88 -26.04
N LYS A 393 -8.10 10.22 -25.71
CA LYS A 393 -7.44 9.28 -26.63
C LYS A 393 -8.32 8.08 -26.96
N VAL A 394 -8.93 7.43 -25.97
CA VAL A 394 -9.80 6.27 -26.23
C VAL A 394 -11.09 6.64 -26.96
N MET A 395 -11.64 7.82 -26.70
CA MET A 395 -12.78 8.33 -27.47
C MET A 395 -12.41 8.58 -28.93
N GLN A 396 -11.21 9.10 -29.20
CA GLN A 396 -10.72 9.26 -30.57
C GLN A 396 -10.59 7.89 -31.27
N GLU A 397 -9.97 6.90 -30.63
CA GLU A 397 -9.86 5.53 -31.15
C GLU A 397 -11.27 4.93 -31.42
N ALA A 398 -12.21 5.12 -30.50
CA ALA A 398 -13.59 4.65 -30.67
C ALA A 398 -14.32 5.35 -31.83
N TRP A 399 -14.06 6.64 -32.06
CA TRP A 399 -14.63 7.39 -33.18
C TRP A 399 -14.10 6.86 -34.53
N GLU A 400 -12.80 6.60 -34.61
CA GLU A 400 -12.11 6.01 -35.77
C GLU A 400 -12.67 4.63 -36.11
N ASP A 401 -12.91 3.81 -35.08
CA ASP A 401 -13.46 2.45 -35.19
C ASP A 401 -14.93 2.38 -35.59
N GLY A 402 -15.62 3.52 -35.70
CA GLY A 402 -17.03 3.50 -36.03
C GLY A 402 -17.98 3.44 -34.82
N ALA A 403 -17.45 3.38 -33.59
CA ALA A 403 -18.20 3.00 -32.40
C ALA A 403 -19.15 4.10 -31.87
N ASP A 404 -20.11 3.68 -31.06
CA ASP A 404 -21.02 4.58 -30.34
C ASP A 404 -20.31 5.20 -29.13
N LEU A 405 -20.08 6.51 -29.20
CA LEU A 405 -19.43 7.27 -28.12
C LEU A 405 -20.36 7.56 -26.95
N SER A 406 -21.68 7.35 -27.10
CA SER A 406 -22.64 7.43 -26.00
C SER A 406 -22.69 6.15 -25.15
N ASP A 407 -22.08 5.04 -25.62
CA ASP A 407 -21.92 3.82 -24.82
C ASP A 407 -20.75 3.95 -23.84
N GLY A 408 -20.97 4.59 -22.69
CA GLY A 408 -19.96 4.76 -21.64
C GLY A 408 -19.43 3.43 -21.09
N ARG A 409 -20.25 2.39 -21.00
CA ARG A 409 -19.80 1.02 -20.69
C ARG A 409 -18.86 0.49 -21.78
N GLY A 410 -19.13 0.81 -23.04
CA GLY A 410 -18.27 0.47 -24.20
C GLY A 410 -16.93 1.19 -24.18
N LEU A 411 -16.95 2.50 -23.93
CA LEU A 411 -15.74 3.29 -23.75
C LEU A 411 -14.90 2.78 -22.59
N ARG A 412 -15.52 2.46 -21.44
CA ARG A 412 -14.83 1.84 -20.31
C ARG A 412 -14.18 0.52 -20.70
N ARG A 413 -14.90 -0.39 -21.37
CA ARG A 413 -14.36 -1.69 -21.81
C ARG A 413 -13.09 -1.57 -22.66
N ARG A 414 -12.94 -0.50 -23.44
CA ARG A 414 -11.74 -0.21 -24.26
C ARG A 414 -10.52 0.22 -23.45
N LEU A 415 -10.71 0.58 -22.17
CA LEU A 415 -9.66 1.02 -21.24
C LEU A 415 -9.17 -0.12 -20.34
N LEU A 416 -9.96 -1.17 -20.14
CA LEU A 416 -9.64 -2.25 -19.18
C LEU A 416 -8.48 -3.12 -19.66
N ASN A 417 -7.69 -3.62 -18.70
CA ASN A 417 -6.52 -4.50 -18.93
C ASN A 417 -5.55 -3.97 -19.98
N ARG A 418 -5.31 -2.65 -19.96
CA ARG A 418 -4.53 -1.97 -21.00
C ARG A 418 -3.62 -0.91 -20.41
N THR A 419 -2.40 -0.85 -20.92
CA THR A 419 -1.47 0.26 -20.69
C THR A 419 -1.65 1.34 -21.75
N ILE A 420 -1.82 2.58 -21.31
CA ILE A 420 -2.05 3.73 -22.17
C ILE A 420 -0.91 4.73 -21.98
N PRO A 421 -0.09 4.97 -23.02
CA PRO A 421 0.96 5.98 -22.93
C PRO A 421 0.33 7.37 -22.96
N THR A 422 0.72 8.19 -21.99
CA THR A 422 0.44 9.62 -21.90
C THR A 422 1.73 10.40 -22.14
N GLU A 423 1.66 11.73 -22.12
CA GLU A 423 2.85 12.59 -22.20
C GLU A 423 3.79 12.40 -21.01
N PHE A 424 3.24 12.07 -19.82
CA PHE A 424 4.00 12.06 -18.58
C PHE A 424 4.34 10.66 -18.05
N ASP A 425 3.51 9.66 -18.35
CA ASP A 425 3.63 8.31 -17.80
C ASP A 425 2.89 7.27 -18.68
N LYS A 426 3.18 5.98 -18.45
CA LYS A 426 2.41 4.86 -18.99
C LYS A 426 1.43 4.38 -17.93
N VAL A 427 0.13 4.56 -18.19
CA VAL A 427 -0.90 4.25 -17.21
C VAL A 427 -1.54 2.91 -17.52
N TYR A 428 -1.33 1.92 -16.66
CA TYR A 428 -2.07 0.66 -16.72
C TYR A 428 -3.39 0.79 -15.98
N ILE A 429 -4.47 0.35 -16.64
CA ILE A 429 -5.81 0.25 -16.07
C ILE A 429 -6.17 -1.24 -16.01
N ASP A 430 -6.56 -1.71 -14.84
CA ASP A 430 -6.86 -3.12 -14.60
C ASP A 430 -8.24 -3.56 -15.13
N SER A 431 -8.63 -4.79 -14.82
CA SER A 431 -9.92 -5.36 -15.21
C SER A 431 -11.13 -4.71 -14.55
N TYR A 432 -10.92 -3.99 -13.45
CA TYR A 432 -11.98 -3.30 -12.70
C TYR A 432 -12.14 -1.85 -13.13
N GLY A 433 -11.18 -1.31 -13.90
CA GLY A 433 -11.17 0.09 -14.31
C GLY A 433 -10.42 0.98 -13.32
N GLN A 434 -9.51 0.39 -12.55
CA GLN A 434 -8.64 1.10 -11.61
C GLN A 434 -7.26 1.29 -12.22
N ARG A 435 -6.68 2.46 -12.02
CA ARG A 435 -5.29 2.73 -12.35
C ARG A 435 -4.38 1.97 -11.37
N ILE A 436 -3.48 1.16 -11.92
CA ILE A 436 -2.42 0.51 -11.16
C ILE A 436 -1.10 1.13 -11.59
N PRO A 437 -0.47 1.95 -10.74
CA PRO A 437 0.79 2.57 -11.09
C PRO A 437 1.98 1.65 -10.87
N ASP A 438 3.09 1.99 -11.52
CA ASP A 438 4.38 1.36 -11.26
C ASP A 438 4.90 1.84 -9.90
N PHE A 439 5.53 0.94 -9.15
CA PHE A 439 6.18 1.24 -7.88
C PHE A 439 7.64 0.84 -7.89
N SER A 440 8.44 1.56 -7.12
CA SER A 440 9.82 1.22 -6.83
C SER A 440 10.01 1.00 -5.34
N VAL A 441 10.96 0.12 -5.01
CA VAL A 441 11.53 0.02 -3.67
C VAL A 441 12.96 0.51 -3.75
N ALA A 442 13.27 1.52 -2.96
CA ALA A 442 14.55 2.19 -2.95
C ALA A 442 15.18 2.18 -1.55
N SER A 443 16.51 2.12 -1.49
CA SER A 443 17.30 2.24 -0.26
C SER A 443 18.10 3.53 -0.25
N PHE A 444 18.42 4.05 0.93
CA PHE A 444 19.30 5.22 1.04
C PHE A 444 20.75 4.84 0.80
N SER A 445 21.44 5.63 -0.03
CA SER A 445 22.89 5.49 -0.24
C SER A 445 23.66 6.37 0.76
N PRO A 446 24.80 5.90 1.32
CA PRO A 446 25.55 6.66 2.30
C PRO A 446 26.18 7.90 1.65
N GLY A 447 26.11 9.05 2.32
CA GLY A 447 26.74 10.29 1.88
C GLY A 447 26.01 11.02 0.75
N ASN A 448 24.95 10.44 0.17
CA ASN A 448 24.10 11.10 -0.81
C ASN A 448 22.68 11.29 -0.27
N LEU A 449 22.03 12.35 -0.73
CA LEU A 449 20.61 12.58 -0.44
C LEU A 449 19.70 11.66 -1.28
N ASP A 450 20.27 10.96 -2.26
CA ASP A 450 19.52 10.16 -3.22
C ASP A 450 19.26 8.74 -2.71
N ARG A 451 18.14 8.18 -3.17
CA ARG A 451 17.77 6.79 -2.96
C ARG A 451 18.08 5.98 -4.20
N THR A 452 18.61 4.78 -4.03
CA THR A 452 18.87 3.83 -5.12
C THR A 452 17.71 2.84 -5.23
N VAL A 453 17.05 2.84 -6.38
CA VAL A 453 16.01 1.87 -6.70
C VAL A 453 16.65 0.51 -6.96
N PHE A 454 16.19 -0.53 -6.26
CA PHE A 454 16.70 -1.90 -6.42
C PHE A 454 15.61 -2.91 -6.78
N LEU A 455 14.33 -2.60 -6.50
CA LEU A 455 13.18 -3.39 -6.98
C LEU A 455 12.16 -2.50 -7.70
N LEU A 456 11.49 -3.07 -8.70
CA LEU A 456 10.36 -2.47 -9.40
C LEU A 456 9.15 -3.40 -9.36
N GLN A 457 7.96 -2.85 -9.23
CA GLN A 457 6.70 -3.55 -9.48
C GLN A 457 5.94 -2.79 -10.55
N ARG A 458 5.85 -3.38 -11.75
CA ARG A 458 5.11 -2.80 -12.88
C ARG A 458 3.61 -2.96 -12.69
N GLY A 459 2.83 -1.98 -13.12
CA GLY A 459 1.38 -2.03 -13.16
C GLY A 459 0.89 -3.20 -14.01
N GLY A 460 0.00 -4.01 -13.44
CA GLY A 460 -0.49 -5.25 -14.06
C GLY A 460 0.37 -6.49 -13.80
N SER A 461 1.56 -6.33 -13.20
CA SER A 461 2.36 -7.46 -12.70
C SER A 461 2.06 -7.74 -11.23
N THR A 462 2.00 -9.03 -10.89
CA THR A 462 1.94 -9.49 -9.49
C THR A 462 3.32 -9.76 -8.89
N LEU A 463 4.37 -9.62 -9.69
CA LEU A 463 5.75 -9.92 -9.32
C LEU A 463 6.58 -8.64 -9.23
N MET A 464 7.57 -8.67 -8.34
CA MET A 464 8.63 -7.68 -8.27
C MET A 464 9.81 -8.10 -9.13
N GLU A 465 10.38 -7.14 -9.84
CA GLU A 465 11.53 -7.27 -10.71
C GLU A 465 12.76 -6.65 -10.03
N PRO A 466 13.84 -7.43 -9.81
CA PRO A 466 15.08 -6.87 -9.30
C PRO A 466 15.81 -6.07 -10.37
N VAL A 467 16.08 -4.79 -10.08
CA VAL A 467 16.96 -3.93 -10.89
C VAL A 467 18.41 -4.15 -10.48
N ILE A 468 18.64 -4.31 -9.17
CA ILE A 468 19.93 -4.58 -8.53
C ILE A 468 19.69 -5.73 -7.52
N PRO A 469 20.63 -6.69 -7.36
CA PRO A 469 20.40 -7.88 -6.52
C PRO A 469 20.15 -7.58 -5.04
N HIS A 470 20.69 -6.49 -4.50
CA HIS A 470 20.49 -6.08 -3.12
C HIS A 470 20.67 -4.56 -2.97
N PRO A 471 20.20 -3.95 -1.86
CA PRO A 471 20.55 -2.58 -1.49
C PRO A 471 22.07 -2.43 -1.32
N ASP A 472 22.72 -1.53 -2.06
CA ASP A 472 24.19 -1.36 -2.03
C ASP A 472 24.73 -0.95 -0.66
N ALA A 473 23.91 -0.22 0.09
CA ALA A 473 24.29 0.42 1.35
C ALA A 473 23.92 -0.39 2.60
N TRP A 474 23.35 -1.59 2.46
CA TRP A 474 22.77 -2.29 3.61
C TRP A 474 23.83 -2.57 4.69
N PRO A 475 23.57 -2.27 5.97
CA PRO A 475 24.59 -2.37 7.01
C PRO A 475 24.91 -3.81 7.48
N GLY A 476 24.10 -4.80 7.08
CA GLY A 476 24.22 -6.19 7.53
C GLY A 476 23.95 -7.22 6.42
N VAL A 477 23.44 -8.39 6.81
CA VAL A 477 23.09 -9.46 5.86
C VAL A 477 21.79 -9.14 5.14
N TRP A 478 21.74 -9.37 3.82
CA TRP A 478 20.55 -9.23 2.98
C TRP A 478 20.20 -10.56 2.29
N PRO A 479 18.92 -10.96 2.19
CA PRO A 479 17.77 -10.31 2.83
C PRO A 479 17.77 -10.50 4.35
N VAL A 480 17.14 -9.57 5.06
CA VAL A 480 16.97 -9.67 6.51
C VAL A 480 16.08 -10.88 6.84
N PRO A 481 16.49 -11.79 7.73
CA PRO A 481 15.63 -12.89 8.16
C PRO A 481 14.36 -12.37 8.86
N ASP A 482 13.20 -12.99 8.60
CA ASP A 482 11.92 -12.66 9.24
C ASP A 482 11.99 -12.74 10.77
N GLU A 483 12.77 -13.70 11.28
CA GLU A 483 12.95 -13.98 12.70
C GLU A 483 14.45 -14.14 13.03
N PRO A 484 14.89 -13.66 14.21
CA PRO A 484 16.23 -13.95 14.71
C PRO A 484 16.51 -15.44 14.82
N VAL A 485 17.80 -15.81 14.71
CA VAL A 485 18.26 -17.19 14.92
C VAL A 485 17.76 -17.78 16.24
N CYS A 486 17.75 -16.97 17.30
CA CYS A 486 17.32 -17.39 18.64
C CYS A 486 15.83 -17.18 18.93
N GLY A 487 15.02 -16.85 17.94
CA GLY A 487 13.64 -16.41 18.15
C GLY A 487 13.57 -15.01 18.77
N TYR A 488 12.40 -14.39 18.73
CA TYR A 488 12.25 -13.01 19.22
C TYR A 488 12.52 -12.86 20.73
N GLN A 489 12.28 -13.93 21.50
CA GLN A 489 12.49 -13.96 22.95
C GLN A 489 13.72 -14.77 23.38
N GLY A 490 14.52 -15.29 22.46
CA GLY A 490 15.67 -16.13 22.79
C GLY A 490 15.33 -17.60 23.08
N ASP A 491 14.08 -17.99 22.89
CA ASP A 491 13.52 -19.31 23.17
C ASP A 491 14.06 -20.41 22.25
N LYS A 492 14.42 -20.09 21.00
CA LYS A 492 14.94 -21.08 20.03
C LYS A 492 16.40 -21.45 20.21
N CYS A 493 17.19 -20.56 20.81
CA CYS A 493 18.59 -20.86 21.17
C CYS A 493 18.70 -21.55 22.53
N GLY A 494 17.59 -22.10 23.05
CA GLY A 494 17.44 -22.86 24.29
C GLY A 494 18.69 -22.94 25.12
N VAL A 495 18.72 -22.19 26.23
CA VAL A 495 19.86 -22.03 27.15
C VAL A 495 20.75 -23.28 27.20
N SER A 496 21.82 -23.31 26.41
CA SER A 496 22.88 -24.32 26.50
C SER A 496 23.77 -24.10 27.74
N GLN A 497 23.20 -23.46 28.76
CA GLN A 497 23.78 -23.09 30.04
C GLN A 497 22.75 -23.20 31.18
N ALA A 498 21.79 -24.13 31.08
CA ALA A 498 21.35 -24.76 32.30
C ALA A 498 22.54 -25.58 32.79
N PHE A 499 23.36 -24.94 33.62
CA PHE A 499 24.24 -25.61 34.57
C PHE A 499 23.55 -26.89 35.03
N ASN A 500 24.32 -27.96 35.08
CA ASN A 500 23.92 -29.32 35.40
C ASN A 500 23.32 -29.41 36.83
N VAL A 501 22.14 -28.82 37.08
CA VAL A 501 21.40 -28.91 38.35
C VAL A 501 20.92 -30.36 38.57
N GLY A 502 20.84 -31.16 37.50
CA GLY A 502 20.69 -32.61 37.58
C GLY A 502 21.87 -33.31 38.28
N GLY A 503 23.08 -32.78 38.15
CA GLY A 503 24.28 -33.33 38.81
C GLY A 503 24.34 -33.05 40.32
N LEU A 504 23.90 -31.86 40.76
CA LEU A 504 23.91 -31.48 42.18
C LEU A 504 22.70 -32.06 42.95
N SER A 505 21.53 -32.18 42.29
CA SER A 505 20.35 -32.80 42.90
C SER A 505 20.49 -34.32 43.04
N GLY A 506 21.08 -35.00 42.06
CA GLY A 506 21.37 -36.44 42.12
C GLY A 506 22.36 -36.81 43.24
N GLY A 507 23.41 -36.01 43.44
CA GLY A 507 24.40 -36.23 44.49
C GLY A 507 23.83 -36.11 45.91
N LEU A 508 22.95 -35.11 46.14
CA LEU A 508 22.32 -34.91 47.45
C LEU A 508 21.37 -36.07 47.79
N VAL A 509 20.59 -36.55 46.82
CA VAL A 509 19.69 -37.69 47.00
C VAL A 509 20.47 -38.98 47.26
N ALA A 510 21.53 -39.23 46.50
CA ALA A 510 22.39 -40.40 46.71
C ALA A 510 23.08 -40.38 48.09
N PHE A 511 23.54 -39.21 48.54
CA PHE A 511 24.14 -39.03 49.87
C PHE A 511 23.12 -39.27 51.00
N LEU A 512 21.90 -38.74 50.88
CA LEU A 512 20.84 -38.96 51.87
C LEU A 512 20.39 -40.41 51.93
N VAL A 513 20.30 -41.10 50.79
CA VAL A 513 19.99 -42.55 50.72
C VAL A 513 21.13 -43.37 51.34
N ALA A 514 22.39 -43.02 51.09
CA ALA A 514 23.54 -43.70 51.70
C ALA A 514 23.59 -43.49 53.22
N LEU A 515 23.26 -42.29 53.71
CA LEU A 515 23.15 -41.99 55.14
C LEU A 515 22.02 -42.80 55.79
N MET A 516 20.84 -42.83 55.18
CA MET A 516 19.70 -43.62 55.63
C MET A 516 20.04 -45.11 55.68
N ALA A 517 20.69 -45.65 54.64
CA ALA A 517 21.15 -47.04 54.62
C ALA A 517 22.20 -47.32 55.72
N GLY A 518 23.13 -46.40 55.93
CA GLY A 518 24.14 -46.48 57.00
C GLY A 518 23.53 -46.51 58.40
N VAL A 519 22.57 -45.61 58.66
CA VAL A 519 21.82 -45.57 59.94
C VAL A 519 21.00 -46.86 60.12
N CYS A 520 20.33 -47.33 59.06
CA CYS A 520 19.56 -48.56 59.11
C CYS A 520 20.45 -49.77 59.42
N LEU A 521 21.61 -49.88 58.76
CA LEU A 521 22.60 -50.94 59.04
C LEU A 521 23.17 -50.83 60.46
N PHE A 522 23.39 -49.61 60.96
CA PHE A 522 23.85 -49.40 62.33
C PHE A 522 22.79 -49.84 63.34
N VAL A 523 21.51 -49.49 63.15
CA VAL A 523 20.40 -49.92 64.00
C VAL A 523 20.22 -51.45 63.94
N LEU A 524 20.35 -52.06 62.76
CA LEU A 524 20.28 -53.53 62.61
C LEU A 524 21.47 -54.23 63.29
N ARG A 525 22.68 -53.66 63.24
CA ARG A 525 23.85 -54.17 63.97
C ARG A 525 23.68 -54.01 65.49
N TYR A 526 23.23 -52.84 65.93
CA TYR A 526 23.02 -52.53 67.35
C TYR A 526 21.92 -53.41 67.96
N SER A 527 20.78 -53.56 67.28
CA SER A 527 19.70 -54.47 67.71
C SER A 527 20.10 -55.94 67.67
N ARG A 528 20.89 -56.38 66.68
CA ARG A 528 21.48 -57.73 66.70
C ARG A 528 22.44 -57.93 67.87
N GLN A 529 23.24 -56.92 68.21
CA GLN A 529 24.17 -56.98 69.34
C GLN A 529 23.41 -57.00 70.67
N GLN A 530 22.33 -56.24 70.80
CA GLN A 530 21.43 -56.33 71.96
C GLN A 530 20.70 -57.67 72.04
N ASN A 531 20.23 -58.22 70.91
CA ASN A 531 19.62 -59.56 70.88
C ASN A 531 20.63 -60.67 71.22
N PHE A 532 21.91 -60.49 70.87
CA PHE A 532 22.97 -61.36 71.37
C PHE A 532 23.12 -61.20 72.89
N ALA A 533 23.18 -59.97 73.41
CA ALA A 533 23.30 -59.71 74.85
C ALA A 533 22.11 -60.24 75.68
N THR A 534 20.88 -60.18 75.17
CA THR A 534 19.68 -60.71 75.85
C THR A 534 19.56 -62.23 75.77
N SER A 535 20.08 -62.88 74.71
CA SER A 535 20.15 -64.35 74.65
C SER A 535 21.10 -64.95 75.68
N TRP A 536 22.19 -64.25 76.03
CA TRP A 536 23.10 -64.67 77.10
C TRP A 536 22.51 -64.46 78.50
N SER A 537 21.63 -63.47 78.71
CA SER A 537 20.95 -63.29 80.01
C SER A 537 19.83 -64.30 80.29
N GLN A 538 19.25 -64.93 79.26
CA GLN A 538 18.26 -66.01 79.47
C GLN A 538 18.92 -67.34 79.87
N TRP A 539 20.12 -67.66 79.36
CA TRP A 539 20.87 -68.85 79.78
C TRP A 539 21.42 -68.76 81.22
N TYR A 540 21.67 -67.56 81.73
CA TYR A 540 22.20 -67.36 83.10
C TYR A 540 21.10 -67.43 84.19
N ILE A 541 19.82 -67.30 83.82
CA ILE A 541 18.69 -67.33 84.78
C ILE A 541 18.13 -68.75 84.94
N GLU A 542 18.29 -69.65 83.95
CA GLU A 542 17.88 -71.06 84.08
C GLU A 542 18.85 -71.91 84.92
N ASP A 543 20.13 -71.54 85.00
CA ASP A 543 21.16 -72.29 85.77
C ASP A 543 21.15 -71.97 87.29
N LEU A 544 20.54 -70.84 87.69
CA LEU A 544 20.45 -70.42 89.10
C LEU A 544 19.23 -70.98 89.86
N GLN A 545 18.30 -71.66 89.18
CA GLN A 545 17.17 -72.33 89.84
C GLN A 545 17.40 -73.82 90.16
N TYR A 546 18.54 -74.41 89.74
CA TYR A 546 18.80 -75.85 89.90
C TYR A 546 19.84 -76.21 90.97
N ARG A 547 20.37 -75.24 91.73
CA ARG A 547 21.35 -75.49 92.79
C ARG A 547 21.10 -74.64 94.02
N GLU A 548 20.14 -75.07 94.85
CA GLU A 548 20.25 -74.90 96.30
C GLU A 548 19.36 -75.92 97.03
N PHE A 549 19.92 -76.48 98.12
CA PHE A 549 19.47 -77.57 99.01
C PHE A 549 19.87 -79.00 98.60
N PRO A 550 20.58 -79.71 99.51
CA PRO A 550 19.94 -80.12 100.76
C PRO A 550 20.68 -79.76 102.05
N VAL A 551 19.82 -79.57 103.05
CA VAL A 551 20.03 -79.55 104.49
C VAL A 551 20.77 -80.81 104.98
N SER A 552 21.75 -80.65 105.88
CA SER A 552 22.24 -81.74 106.74
C SER A 552 21.93 -81.43 108.21
N VAL A 553 21.20 -82.35 108.82
CA VAL A 553 20.76 -82.37 110.22
C VAL A 553 21.83 -83.06 111.08
N ASP A 554 22.05 -82.50 112.27
CA ASP A 554 22.85 -83.06 113.37
C ASP A 554 22.31 -84.40 113.89
N SER A 555 23.21 -85.30 114.28
CA SER A 555 23.02 -86.16 115.47
C SER A 555 24.32 -86.79 115.97
N THR A 556 24.86 -86.20 117.05
CA THR A 556 25.33 -86.80 118.33
C THR A 556 26.15 -88.09 118.35
N SER A 557 27.26 -88.08 119.13
CA SER A 557 27.44 -88.90 120.36
C SER A 557 28.78 -88.59 121.08
N TYR A 558 28.70 -88.45 122.42
CA TYR A 558 29.77 -88.39 123.45
C TYR A 558 30.56 -87.11 123.67
#